data_AF-A0A5C7PJ14-F1
#
_entry.id   AF-A0A5C7PJ14-F1
#
_cell.length_a   1.000
_cell.length_b   1.000
_cell.length_c   1.000
_cell.angle_alpha   90.00
_cell.angle_beta   90.00
_cell.angle_gamma   90.00
#
_symmetry.space_group_name_H-M   'P 1'
#
loop_
_entity.id
_entity.type
_entity.pdbx_description
1 polymer ?
#
loop_
_entity_poly.entity_id
_entity_poly.type
_entity_poly.pdbx_seq_one_letter_code
_entity_poly.pdbx_strand_id
1 'polypeptide(L)'
;MTREQKLAHIQAWHDAMTRADDAIQPVIDALKLCGEDPITNTVWQLQTDLTRAYAEILDDAFESLAWYAGENDMGRKGMDAGVEGNTRPIRTVEDLLWLIEVTS
;
A
#
# COMPACT_ATOMS: atom_id res chain seq x y z
N MET A 1 13.63 11.86 -8.54
CA MET A 1 13.11 12.23 -7.21
C MET A 1 14.14 11.89 -6.14
N THR A 2 14.33 12.71 -5.11
CA THR A 2 15.23 12.36 -3.98
C THR A 2 14.64 11.27 -3.10
N ARG A 3 15.46 10.58 -2.30
CA ARG A 3 14.99 9.55 -1.35
C ARG A 3 13.96 10.10 -0.35
N GLU A 4 14.20 11.30 0.18
CA GLU A 4 13.29 11.97 1.11
C GLU A 4 11.93 12.28 0.47
N GLN A 5 11.94 12.76 -0.79
CA GLN A 5 10.71 12.97 -1.54
C GLN A 5 9.97 11.65 -1.81
N LYS A 6 10.69 10.57 -2.18
CA LYS A 6 10.07 9.24 -2.37
C LYS A 6 9.40 8.77 -1.08
N LEU A 7 10.09 8.89 0.06
CA LEU A 7 9.53 8.54 1.37
C LEU A 7 8.27 9.36 1.68
N ALA A 8 8.29 10.66 1.44
CA ALA A 8 7.14 11.52 1.64
C ALA A 8 5.94 11.12 0.76
N HIS A 9 6.17 10.71 -0.48
CA HIS A 9 5.11 10.17 -1.35
C HIS A 9 4.55 8.85 -0.81
N ILE A 10 5.39 7.90 -0.39
CA ILE A 10 4.94 6.63 0.18
C ILE A 10 4.13 6.88 1.46
N GLN A 11 4.60 7.77 2.34
CA GLN A 11 3.86 8.14 3.55
C GLN A 11 2.49 8.74 3.22
N ALA A 12 2.43 9.66 2.25
CA ALA A 12 1.17 10.29 1.85
C ALA A 12 0.17 9.26 1.29
N TRP A 13 0.64 8.29 0.50
CA TRP A 13 -0.15 7.16 0.02
C TRP A 13 -0.64 6.28 1.17
N HIS A 14 0.28 5.85 2.06
CA HIS A 14 -0.03 5.01 3.22
C HIS A 14 -1.12 5.63 4.11
N ASP A 15 -0.97 6.92 4.41
CA ASP A 15 -1.93 7.66 5.23
C ASP A 15 -3.29 7.79 4.53
N ALA A 16 -3.31 8.00 3.20
CA ALA A 16 -4.54 8.08 2.45
C ALA A 16 -5.29 6.74 2.42
N MET A 17 -4.58 5.63 2.21
CA MET A 17 -5.15 4.29 2.25
C MET A 17 -5.73 3.96 3.63
N THR A 18 -4.94 4.19 4.69
CA THR A 18 -5.38 3.95 6.08
C THR A 18 -6.60 4.80 6.45
N ARG A 19 -6.59 6.09 6.10
CA ARG A 19 -7.75 6.97 6.35
C ARG A 19 -9.00 6.52 5.59
N ALA A 20 -8.85 6.01 4.38
CA ALA A 20 -9.99 5.52 3.59
C ALA A 20 -10.60 4.27 4.24
N ASP A 21 -9.77 3.32 4.70
CA ASP A 21 -10.22 2.13 5.42
C ASP A 21 -10.92 2.50 6.74
N ASP A 22 -10.31 3.37 7.54
CA ASP A 22 -10.89 3.84 8.81
C ASP A 22 -12.23 4.56 8.60
N ALA A 23 -12.37 5.29 7.48
CA ALA A 23 -13.59 6.02 7.16
C ALA A 23 -14.74 5.09 6.71
N ILE A 24 -14.44 4.04 5.95
CA ILE A 24 -15.48 3.14 5.41
C ILE A 24 -15.85 2.02 6.40
N GLN A 25 -14.94 1.61 7.29
CA GLN A 25 -15.15 0.49 8.22
C GLN A 25 -16.43 0.59 9.06
N PRO A 26 -16.80 1.75 9.66
CA PRO A 26 -18.05 1.87 10.41
C PRO A 26 -19.30 1.63 9.57
N VAL A 27 -19.26 2.01 8.27
CA VAL A 27 -20.35 1.79 7.33
C VAL A 27 -20.47 0.30 6.98
N ILE A 28 -19.33 -0.35 6.73
CA ILE A 28 -19.24 -1.80 6.49
C ILE A 28 -19.84 -2.56 7.67
N ASP A 29 -19.43 -2.21 8.89
CA ASP A 29 -19.87 -2.90 10.11
C ASP A 29 -21.35 -2.71 10.41
N ALA A 30 -21.88 -1.50 10.17
CA ALA A 30 -23.29 -1.16 10.43
C ALA A 30 -24.24 -1.84 9.43
N LEU A 31 -23.84 -1.90 8.15
CA LEU A 31 -24.67 -2.41 7.07
C LEU A 31 -24.35 -3.87 6.71
N LYS A 32 -23.33 -4.47 7.34
CA LYS A 32 -22.83 -5.83 7.06
C LYS A 32 -22.45 -6.01 5.60
N LEU A 33 -21.78 -4.99 5.05
CA LEU A 33 -21.33 -5.00 3.67
C LEU A 33 -20.18 -5.99 3.50
N CYS A 34 -20.08 -6.58 2.31
CA CYS A 34 -18.93 -7.34 1.84
C CYS A 34 -18.15 -6.53 0.80
N GLY A 35 -17.02 -7.07 0.36
CA GLY A 35 -16.18 -6.42 -0.66
C GLY A 35 -16.82 -6.20 -2.03
N GLU A 36 -17.85 -7.00 -2.35
CA GLU A 36 -18.52 -6.96 -3.65
C GLU A 36 -19.66 -5.93 -3.68
N ASP A 37 -20.07 -5.41 -2.53
CA ASP A 37 -21.10 -4.38 -2.47
C ASP A 37 -20.68 -3.11 -3.23
N PRO A 38 -21.60 -2.39 -3.88
CA PRO A 38 -21.22 -1.28 -4.76
C PRO A 38 -20.35 -0.21 -4.09
N ILE A 39 -20.62 0.12 -2.82
CA ILE A 39 -19.89 1.18 -2.12
C ILE A 39 -18.48 0.73 -1.69
N THR A 40 -18.33 -0.49 -1.19
CA THR A 40 -17.03 -1.06 -0.78
C THR A 40 -16.16 -1.31 -2.00
N ASN A 41 -16.72 -1.90 -3.07
CA ASN A 41 -16.02 -2.10 -4.33
C ASN A 41 -15.56 -0.76 -4.93
N THR A 42 -16.38 0.30 -4.87
CA THR A 42 -15.98 1.64 -5.34
C THR A 42 -14.80 2.18 -4.55
N VAL A 43 -14.79 2.06 -3.21
CA VAL A 43 -13.66 2.50 -2.38
C VAL A 43 -12.40 1.71 -2.70
N TRP A 44 -12.50 0.40 -2.84
CA TRP A 44 -11.36 -0.47 -3.19
C TRP A 44 -10.80 -0.17 -4.59
N GLN A 45 -11.66 0.15 -5.56
CA GLN A 45 -11.23 0.59 -6.90
C GLN A 45 -10.47 1.92 -6.82
N LEU A 46 -10.96 2.88 -6.04
CA LEU A 46 -10.27 4.15 -5.83
C LEU A 46 -8.90 3.96 -5.16
N GLN A 47 -8.81 3.09 -4.15
CA GLN A 47 -7.54 2.72 -3.51
C GLN A 47 -6.58 2.02 -4.47
N THR A 48 -7.10 1.16 -5.36
CA THR A 48 -6.34 0.49 -6.41
C THR A 48 -5.77 1.51 -7.41
N ASP A 49 -6.60 2.43 -7.90
CA ASP A 49 -6.17 3.48 -8.82
C ASP A 49 -5.17 4.44 -8.18
N LEU A 50 -5.37 4.80 -6.91
CA LEU A 50 -4.42 5.61 -6.14
C LEU A 50 -3.07 4.90 -6.04
N THR A 51 -3.07 3.60 -5.72
CA THR A 51 -1.86 2.79 -5.60
C THR A 51 -1.11 2.73 -6.93
N ARG A 52 -1.83 2.53 -8.05
CA ARG A 52 -1.23 2.56 -9.39
C ARG A 52 -0.61 3.91 -9.73
N ALA A 53 -1.30 5.01 -9.43
CA ALA A 53 -0.78 6.36 -9.68
C ALA A 53 0.51 6.63 -8.88
N TYR A 54 0.58 6.18 -7.63
CA TYR A 54 1.80 6.33 -6.81
C TYR A 54 2.92 5.38 -7.25
N ALA A 55 2.60 4.18 -7.72
CA ALA A 55 3.58 3.26 -8.29
C ALA A 55 4.29 3.88 -9.51
N GLU A 56 3.55 4.55 -10.39
CA GLU A 56 4.12 5.30 -11.53
C GLU A 56 5.04 6.45 -11.07
N ILE A 57 4.67 7.19 -10.03
CA ILE A 57 5.48 8.29 -9.49
C ILE A 57 6.80 7.77 -8.87
N LEU A 58 6.75 6.59 -8.24
CA LEU A 58 7.85 6.03 -7.45
C LEU A 58 8.79 5.11 -8.25
N ASP A 59 8.44 4.82 -9.51
CA ASP A 59 9.07 3.80 -10.36
C ASP A 59 9.00 2.39 -9.73
N ASP A 60 7.86 2.05 -9.12
CA ASP A 60 7.61 0.74 -8.47
C ASP A 60 7.24 -0.33 -9.51
N ALA A 61 8.25 -0.85 -10.21
CA ALA A 61 8.08 -1.81 -11.30
C ALA A 61 7.60 -3.20 -10.86
N PHE A 62 7.74 -3.53 -9.58
CA PHE A 62 7.42 -4.86 -9.03
C PHE A 62 6.12 -4.87 -8.21
N GLU A 63 5.31 -3.81 -8.31
CA GLU A 63 4.03 -3.68 -7.59
C GLU A 63 4.17 -3.82 -6.06
N SER A 64 5.31 -3.37 -5.52
CA SER A 64 5.64 -3.45 -4.09
C SER A 64 4.60 -2.74 -3.23
N LEU A 65 4.04 -1.60 -3.68
CA LEU A 65 2.97 -0.89 -2.99
C LEU A 65 1.69 -1.73 -2.92
N ALA A 66 1.29 -2.35 -4.03
CA ALA A 66 0.09 -3.18 -4.08
C ALA A 66 0.24 -4.43 -3.19
N TRP A 67 1.40 -5.08 -3.25
CA TRP A 67 1.75 -6.19 -2.36
C TRP A 67 1.74 -5.77 -0.89
N TYR A 68 2.35 -4.61 -0.56
CA TYR A 68 2.41 -4.10 0.81
C TYR A 68 1.02 -3.83 1.38
N ALA A 69 0.12 -3.26 0.59
CA ALA A 69 -1.26 -2.99 0.98
C ALA A 69 -2.09 -4.27 1.09
N GLY A 70 -2.15 -5.07 0.02
CA GLY A 70 -3.09 -6.20 -0.08
C GLY A 70 -2.61 -7.45 0.65
N GLU A 71 -1.33 -7.80 0.51
CA GLU A 71 -0.81 -9.05 1.07
C GLU A 71 -0.20 -8.83 2.45
N ASN A 72 0.61 -7.78 2.63
CA ASN A 72 1.34 -7.54 3.88
C ASN A 72 0.52 -6.77 4.93
N ASP A 73 -0.74 -6.39 4.63
CA ASP A 73 -1.66 -5.65 5.50
C ASP A 73 -1.02 -4.37 6.06
N MET A 74 -0.55 -3.52 5.14
CA MET A 74 0.16 -2.28 5.46
C MET A 74 1.34 -2.48 6.43
N GLY A 75 2.05 -3.61 6.31
CA GLY A 75 3.21 -3.94 7.14
C GLY A 75 2.89 -4.67 8.44
N ARG A 76 1.62 -4.86 8.79
CA ARG A 76 1.21 -5.54 10.03
C ARG A 76 1.62 -7.00 10.06
N LYS A 77 1.61 -7.69 8.91
CA LYS A 77 2.07 -9.09 8.83
C LYS A 77 3.59 -9.23 8.88
N GLY A 78 4.32 -8.17 8.54
CA GLY A 78 5.78 -8.13 8.56
C GLY A 78 6.42 -9.20 7.70
N MET A 79 5.86 -9.44 6.50
CA MET A 79 6.35 -10.42 5.54
C MET A 79 7.75 -10.05 5.03
N ASP A 80 8.56 -11.07 4.75
CA ASP A 80 9.91 -10.89 4.21
C ASP A 80 9.85 -10.67 2.69
N ALA A 81 10.57 -9.65 2.21
CA ALA A 81 10.75 -9.37 0.78
C ALA A 81 12.14 -8.81 0.49
N GLY A 82 12.57 -8.87 -0.77
CA GLY A 82 13.87 -8.40 -1.24
C GLY A 82 14.34 -9.14 -2.51
N VAL A 83 15.61 -8.95 -2.87
CA VAL A 83 16.22 -9.54 -4.08
C VAL A 83 17.46 -10.37 -3.73
N GLU A 84 17.72 -11.43 -4.51
CA GLU A 84 18.97 -12.21 -4.49
C GLU A 84 19.49 -12.62 -3.09
N GLY A 85 18.60 -13.10 -2.22
CA GLY A 85 18.97 -13.57 -0.87
C GLY A 85 19.20 -12.45 0.15
N ASN A 86 19.04 -11.19 -0.25
CA ASN A 86 18.96 -10.04 0.66
C ASN A 86 17.49 -9.69 0.90
N THR A 87 16.85 -10.47 1.77
CA THR A 87 15.47 -10.24 2.21
C THR A 87 15.44 -9.70 3.63
N ARG A 88 14.40 -8.92 3.94
CA ARG A 88 14.12 -8.48 5.31
C ARG A 88 12.62 -8.30 5.53
N PRO A 89 12.16 -8.30 6.79
CA PRO A 89 10.77 -8.01 7.10
C PRO A 89 10.41 -6.58 6.68
N ILE A 90 9.28 -6.42 6.00
CA ILE A 90 8.78 -5.12 5.58
C ILE A 90 7.63 -4.72 6.50
N ARG A 91 7.85 -3.73 7.38
CA ARG A 91 6.86 -3.30 8.39
C ARG A 91 6.50 -1.82 8.31
N THR A 92 7.37 -1.03 7.71
CA THR A 92 7.27 0.43 7.70
C THR A 92 7.34 0.97 6.28
N VAL A 93 6.98 2.23 6.09
CA VAL A 93 7.12 2.90 4.80
C VAL A 93 8.60 3.07 4.40
N GLU A 94 9.52 3.14 5.37
CA GLU A 94 10.96 3.11 5.12
C GLU A 94 11.43 1.74 4.63
N ASP A 95 10.85 0.66 5.17
CA ASP A 95 11.13 -0.69 4.68
C ASP A 95 10.61 -0.88 3.27
N LEU A 96 9.41 -0.36 2.99
CA LEU A 96 8.81 -0.39 1.67
C LEU A 96 9.61 0.43 0.65
N LEU A 97 10.09 1.61 1.04
CA LEU A 97 10.95 2.42 0.18
C LEU A 97 12.24 1.68 -0.18
N TRP A 98 12.86 1.01 0.79
CA TRP A 98 14.01 0.16 0.50
C TRP A 98 13.66 -0.97 -0.47
N LEU A 99 12.51 -1.62 -0.30
CA LEU A 99 12.09 -2.70 -1.19
C LEU A 99 11.94 -2.17 -2.62
N ILE A 100 11.25 -1.05 -2.80
CA ILE A 100 11.11 -0.40 -4.11
C ILE A 100 12.49 -0.15 -4.70
N GLU A 101 13.42 0.47 -3.96
CA GLU A 101 14.76 0.77 -4.47
C GLU A 101 15.63 -0.44 -4.83
N VAL A 102 15.47 -1.58 -4.15
CA VAL A 102 16.24 -2.79 -4.48
C VAL A 102 15.56 -3.63 -5.57
N THR A 103 14.31 -3.32 -5.91
CA THR A 103 13.57 -3.98 -7.00
C THR A 103 13.46 -3.13 -8.27
N SER A 104 13.61 -1.80 -8.20
CA SER A 104 13.58 -0.90 -9.36
C SER A 104 14.77 -1.06 -10.31
#